data_AF-E1QRG5-F1
#
_entry.id   AF-E1QRG5-F1
#
_cell.length_a   1.000
_cell.length_b   1.000
_cell.length_c   1.000
_cell.angle_alpha   90.00
_cell.angle_beta   90.00
_cell.angle_gamma   90.00
#
_symmetry.space_group_name_H-M   'P 1'
#
loop_
_entity.id
_entity.type
_entity.pdbx_description
1 polymer ?
#
loop_
_entity_poly.entity_id
_entity_poly.type
_entity_poly.pdbx_seq_one_letter_code
_entity_poly.pdbx_strand_id
1 'polypeptide(L)'
;MSTEESKPTEQEAQQQPSGEQVQAETQAQSAQQSQQTTEQAVAKPEAKPEVKEVKLPRPRVSLSGKLRQLLRLRLLMERREPRWMRMDEWRYLRVAHGEHWRRPRGNDNKIRLEIKGYPKRVKVGYGKPRLTRNLHPSGFKLVIVHRPEDVDKVDPAREAIVIGRTVGLRKRVEIVRRAIERGVRVINVTKDVIEELRRAQ
;
A
#
# COMPACT_ATOMS: atom_id res chain seq x y z
N MET A 1 -40.50 -64.80 -5.00
CA MET A 1 -41.79 -65.51 -4.95
C MET A 1 -42.66 -64.79 -3.93
N SER A 2 -43.85 -64.35 -4.37
CA SER A 2 -45.14 -64.26 -3.63
C SER A 2 -45.16 -63.45 -2.31
N THR A 3 -46.11 -62.60 -1.94
CA THR A 3 -47.44 -62.16 -2.42
C THR A 3 -47.89 -61.09 -1.40
N GLU A 4 -48.58 -60.06 -1.90
CA GLU A 4 -49.84 -59.44 -1.41
C GLU A 4 -50.19 -59.48 0.10
N GLU A 5 -50.35 -58.31 0.73
CA GLU A 5 -51.63 -57.63 1.06
C GLU A 5 -52.32 -58.12 2.36
N SER A 6 -52.70 -57.19 3.23
CA SER A 6 -54.12 -56.92 3.55
C SER A 6 -54.27 -56.03 4.79
N LYS A 7 -55.13 -55.01 4.65
CA LYS A 7 -55.81 -54.30 5.75
C LYS A 7 -56.90 -55.20 6.35
N PRO A 8 -57.47 -54.80 7.51
CA PRO A 8 -58.84 -54.30 7.42
C PRO A 8 -59.11 -53.03 8.24
N THR A 9 -60.26 -52.46 7.92
CA THR A 9 -60.88 -51.18 8.32
C THR A 9 -61.99 -51.45 9.34
N GLU A 10 -62.27 -50.50 10.25
CA GLU A 10 -63.61 -50.13 10.79
C GLU A 10 -63.41 -48.87 11.69
N GLN A 11 -63.88 -47.65 11.34
CA GLN A 11 -65.26 -47.09 11.45
C GLN A 11 -65.66 -46.86 12.92
N GLU A 12 -66.21 -45.75 13.45
CA GLU A 12 -66.95 -44.53 13.02
C GLU A 12 -66.77 -43.45 14.14
N ALA A 13 -66.50 -42.16 13.86
CA ALA A 13 -67.44 -41.04 13.61
C ALA A 13 -68.53 -40.83 14.70
N GLN A 14 -68.53 -39.73 15.47
CA GLN A 14 -69.37 -38.51 15.33
C GLN A 14 -69.18 -37.66 16.63
N GLN A 15 -69.23 -36.33 16.76
CA GLN A 15 -69.83 -35.20 16.01
C GLN A 15 -69.21 -33.85 16.49
N GLN A 16 -69.18 -32.85 15.61
CA GLN A 16 -68.83 -31.42 15.84
C GLN A 16 -70.10 -30.59 16.20
N PRO A 17 -70.09 -29.26 16.53
CA PRO A 17 -69.82 -28.20 15.52
C PRO A 17 -69.25 -26.83 16.01
N SER A 18 -68.99 -25.98 15.00
CA SER A 18 -68.96 -24.51 14.96
C SER A 18 -67.79 -23.75 15.60
N GLY A 19 -66.66 -23.77 14.90
CA GLY A 19 -65.67 -22.69 14.93
C GLY A 19 -66.02 -21.60 13.93
N GLU A 20 -66.65 -20.54 14.41
CA GLU A 20 -66.63 -19.22 13.79
C GLU A 20 -66.99 -18.23 14.91
N GLN A 21 -66.20 -17.16 15.06
CA GLN A 21 -66.37 -16.09 16.07
C GLN A 21 -65.76 -16.29 17.47
N VAL A 22 -64.47 -16.67 17.59
CA VAL A 22 -63.65 -16.22 18.75
C VAL A 22 -62.21 -15.81 18.36
N GLN A 23 -61.80 -16.00 17.09
CA GLN A 23 -60.40 -15.76 16.68
C GLN A 23 -60.06 -14.30 16.35
N ALA A 24 -60.99 -13.36 16.43
CA ALA A 24 -60.73 -11.95 16.10
C ALA A 24 -60.32 -11.08 17.30
N GLU A 25 -60.57 -11.50 18.54
CA GLU A 25 -60.33 -10.65 19.72
C GLU A 25 -59.02 -11.00 20.47
N THR A 26 -58.42 -12.17 20.21
CA THR A 26 -57.15 -12.57 20.83
C THR A 26 -55.91 -12.06 20.08
N GLN A 27 -56.07 -11.50 18.87
CA GLN A 27 -54.95 -10.95 18.09
C GLN A 27 -54.70 -9.44 18.32
N ALA A 28 -55.59 -8.74 19.06
CA ALA A 28 -55.42 -7.32 19.36
C ALA A 28 -54.60 -7.03 20.63
N GLN A 29 -54.38 -8.04 21.49
CA GLN A 29 -53.68 -7.86 22.77
C GLN A 29 -52.21 -8.32 22.77
N SER A 30 -51.75 -9.07 21.76
CA SER A 30 -50.32 -9.43 21.60
C SER A 30 -49.51 -8.39 20.80
N ALA A 31 -50.17 -7.42 20.16
CA ALA A 31 -49.53 -6.36 19.38
C ALA A 31 -49.11 -5.13 20.21
N GLN A 32 -49.54 -5.04 21.47
CA GLN A 32 -49.20 -3.92 22.36
C GLN A 32 -48.07 -4.24 23.35
N GLN A 33 -47.65 -5.50 23.46
CA GLN A 33 -46.49 -5.91 24.28
C GLN A 33 -45.17 -6.06 23.50
N SER A 34 -45.20 -5.94 22.17
CA SER A 34 -43.99 -5.93 21.32
C SER A 34 -43.39 -4.54 21.09
N GLN A 35 -44.05 -3.48 21.56
CA GLN A 35 -43.61 -2.09 21.39
C GLN A 35 -42.89 -1.50 22.62
N GLN A 36 -42.74 -2.26 23.72
CA GLN A 36 -41.99 -1.82 24.91
C GLN A 36 -40.66 -2.59 25.15
N THR A 37 -40.38 -3.65 24.39
CA THR A 37 -39.09 -4.36 24.42
C THR A 37 -38.16 -4.02 23.25
N THR A 38 -38.55 -3.11 22.35
CA THR A 38 -37.69 -2.61 21.27
C THR A 38 -37.07 -1.23 21.54
N GLU A 39 -37.52 -0.52 22.57
CA GLU A 39 -37.01 0.83 22.89
C GLU A 39 -35.85 0.85 23.91
N GLN A 40 -35.55 -0.27 24.56
CA GLN A 40 -34.37 -0.42 25.45
C GLN A 40 -33.33 -1.40 24.89
N ALA A 41 -33.03 -1.27 23.61
CA ALA A 41 -31.84 -1.88 23.01
C ALA A 41 -31.22 -0.98 21.94
N VAL A 42 -31.22 0.34 22.15
CA VAL A 42 -30.22 1.21 21.52
C VAL A 42 -29.00 1.22 22.42
N ALA A 43 -28.40 0.03 22.57
CA ALA A 43 -27.05 -0.11 23.07
C ALA A 43 -26.15 0.64 22.09
N LYS A 44 -25.44 1.65 22.62
CA LYS A 44 -24.24 2.31 22.09
C LYS A 44 -24.02 2.12 20.57
N PRO A 45 -24.10 3.19 19.75
CA PRO A 45 -23.48 3.10 18.42
C PRO A 45 -22.04 2.69 18.64
N GLU A 46 -21.69 1.52 18.11
CA GLU A 46 -20.37 0.93 18.18
C GLU A 46 -19.37 2.04 17.87
N ALA A 47 -18.62 2.44 18.90
CA ALA A 47 -17.49 3.32 18.72
C ALA A 47 -16.64 2.64 17.66
N LYS A 48 -16.54 3.25 16.46
CA LYS A 48 -15.44 2.98 15.53
C LYS A 48 -14.22 2.81 16.42
N PRO A 49 -13.49 1.67 16.40
CA PRO A 49 -12.32 1.53 17.24
C PRO A 49 -11.48 2.77 16.93
N GLU A 50 -11.23 3.61 17.93
CA GLU A 50 -10.46 4.83 17.75
C GLU A 50 -9.10 4.37 17.25
N VAL A 51 -8.93 4.39 15.93
CA VAL A 51 -7.69 4.01 15.29
C VAL A 51 -6.72 5.10 15.68
N LYS A 52 -5.94 4.87 16.75
CA LYS A 52 -4.84 5.74 17.11
C LYS A 52 -3.97 5.87 15.85
N GLU A 53 -4.03 7.05 15.25
CA GLU A 53 -3.35 7.28 13.99
C GLU A 53 -1.85 7.29 14.25
N VAL A 54 -1.17 6.21 13.83
CA VAL A 54 0.29 6.17 13.80
C VAL A 54 0.80 7.25 12.83
N LYS A 55 1.13 8.42 13.36
CA LYS A 55 1.64 9.55 12.58
C LYS A 55 3.13 9.38 12.34
N LEU A 56 3.49 8.91 11.15
CA LEU A 56 4.89 8.82 10.72
C LEU A 56 5.52 10.21 10.65
N PRO A 57 6.77 10.39 11.12
CA PRO A 57 7.47 11.67 11.04
C PRO A 57 7.69 12.07 9.58
N ARG A 58 7.26 13.29 9.23
CA ARG A 58 7.55 13.94 7.93
C ARG A 58 8.40 15.20 8.13
N PRO A 59 9.64 15.07 8.64
CA PRO A 59 10.52 16.21 8.81
C PRO A 59 10.78 16.90 7.47
N ARG A 60 10.98 18.22 7.52
CA ARG A 60 11.49 19.01 6.40
C ARG A 60 13.02 19.04 6.49
N VAL A 61 13.69 18.89 5.35
CA VAL A 61 15.15 18.93 5.28
C VAL A 61 15.65 20.35 5.54
N SER A 62 16.70 20.48 6.36
CA SER A 62 17.46 21.73 6.47
C SER A 62 18.46 21.85 5.30
N LEU A 63 18.08 22.58 4.24
CA LEU A 63 18.90 22.76 3.05
C LEU A 63 19.41 24.19 2.94
N SER A 64 20.67 24.36 2.51
CA SER A 64 21.19 25.67 2.11
C SER A 64 20.50 26.18 0.84
N GLY A 65 20.41 27.51 0.68
CA GLY A 65 19.77 28.13 -0.49
C GLY A 65 20.40 27.67 -1.82
N LYS A 66 21.73 27.61 -1.86
CA LYS A 66 22.49 27.09 -3.01
C LYS A 66 22.10 25.64 -3.35
N LEU A 67 22.00 24.76 -2.34
CA LEU A 67 21.65 23.36 -2.56
C LEU A 67 20.22 23.19 -3.10
N ARG A 68 19.27 24.00 -2.61
CA ARG A 68 17.89 24.03 -3.11
C ARG A 68 17.83 24.43 -4.58
N GLN A 69 18.59 25.46 -4.98
CA GLN A 69 18.69 25.88 -6.38
C GLN A 69 19.27 24.78 -7.27
N LEU A 70 20.34 24.11 -6.82
CA LEU A 70 20.96 23.00 -7.56
C LEU A 70 20.01 21.80 -7.69
N LEU A 71 19.18 21.51 -6.70
CA LEU A 71 18.16 20.45 -6.77
C LEU A 71 17.10 20.77 -7.83
N ARG A 72 16.68 22.03 -7.91
CA ARG A 72 15.76 22.49 -8.96
C ARG A 72 16.41 22.36 -10.34
N LEU A 73 17.67 22.75 -10.50
CA LEU A 73 18.41 22.59 -11.76
C LEU A 73 18.54 21.11 -12.13
N ARG A 74 18.85 20.23 -11.17
CA ARG A 74 18.90 18.78 -11.39
C ARG A 74 17.57 18.26 -11.96
N LEU A 75 16.44 18.67 -11.40
CA LEU A 75 15.12 18.25 -11.89
C LEU A 75 14.87 18.72 -13.34
N LEU A 76 15.27 19.95 -13.67
CA LEU A 76 15.16 20.48 -15.03
C LEU A 76 16.07 19.74 -16.02
N MET A 77 17.28 19.38 -15.60
CA MET A 77 18.20 18.56 -16.41
C MET A 77 17.64 17.16 -16.63
N GLU A 78 17.10 16.52 -15.59
CA GLU A 78 16.50 15.18 -15.65
C GLU A 78 15.30 15.11 -16.61
N ARG A 79 14.48 16.16 -16.66
CA ARG A 79 13.38 16.27 -17.63
C ARG A 79 13.85 16.36 -19.09
N ARG A 80 15.06 16.85 -19.31
CA ARG A 80 15.66 16.99 -20.66
C ARG A 80 16.51 15.77 -21.05
N GLU A 81 16.83 14.89 -20.09
CA GLU A 81 17.62 13.70 -20.35
C GLU A 81 16.81 12.70 -21.20
N PRO A 82 17.38 12.16 -22.28
CA PRO A 82 16.74 11.09 -23.03
C PRO A 82 16.77 9.79 -22.23
N ARG A 83 15.84 8.87 -22.51
CA ARG A 83 15.97 7.48 -22.06
C ARG A 83 17.22 6.88 -22.71
N TRP A 84 18.14 6.37 -21.90
CA TRP A 84 19.37 5.73 -22.37
C TRP A 84 19.08 4.33 -22.87
N MET A 85 18.68 4.23 -24.14
CA MET A 85 18.32 2.97 -24.79
C MET A 85 19.50 2.38 -25.57
N ARG A 86 19.56 1.05 -25.63
CA ARG A 86 20.48 0.33 -26.53
C ARG A 86 19.94 0.37 -27.96
N MET A 87 20.85 0.26 -28.94
CA MET A 87 20.45 0.11 -30.34
C MET A 87 19.58 -1.13 -30.53
N ASP A 88 18.47 -0.98 -31.25
CA ASP A 88 17.48 -2.03 -31.59
C ASP A 88 16.80 -2.69 -30.39
N GLU A 89 16.87 -2.07 -29.21
CA GLU A 89 16.14 -2.51 -28.00
C GLU A 89 14.63 -2.54 -28.24
N TRP A 90 14.11 -1.56 -28.98
CA TRP A 90 12.69 -1.48 -29.34
C TRP A 90 12.27 -2.48 -30.42
N ARG A 91 13.22 -3.09 -31.15
CA ARG A 91 12.95 -4.00 -32.27
C ARG A 91 12.99 -5.47 -31.86
N TYR A 92 13.89 -5.83 -30.95
CA TYR A 92 14.14 -7.23 -30.61
C TYR A 92 14.03 -7.51 -29.10
N LEU A 93 13.15 -8.44 -28.71
CA LEU A 93 12.96 -8.87 -27.32
C LEU A 93 14.27 -9.37 -26.67
N ARG A 94 15.07 -10.16 -27.40
CA ARG A 94 16.40 -10.63 -26.95
C ARG A 94 17.38 -9.51 -26.59
N VAL A 95 17.18 -8.31 -27.15
CA VAL A 95 17.96 -7.12 -26.82
C VAL A 95 17.26 -6.31 -25.71
N ALA A 96 15.93 -6.23 -25.75
CA ALA A 96 15.08 -5.54 -24.78
C ALA A 96 15.24 -6.06 -23.34
N HIS A 97 15.33 -7.38 -23.14
CA HIS A 97 15.46 -7.97 -21.81
C HIS A 97 16.74 -7.58 -21.07
N GLY A 98 17.75 -7.07 -21.79
CA GLY A 98 19.00 -6.60 -21.21
C GLY A 98 19.01 -5.08 -21.03
N GLU A 99 17.99 -4.52 -20.34
CA GLU A 99 17.64 -3.10 -20.09
C GLU A 99 18.79 -2.27 -19.47
N HIS A 100 19.91 -2.27 -20.19
CA HIS A 100 21.19 -1.76 -19.76
C HIS A 100 21.83 -1.07 -20.96
N TRP A 101 22.23 0.18 -20.75
CA TRP A 101 23.04 0.90 -21.72
C TRP A 101 24.31 0.10 -22.04
N ARG A 102 24.64 0.04 -23.33
CA ARG A 102 25.89 -0.52 -23.85
C ARG A 102 26.48 0.49 -24.83
N ARG A 103 27.78 0.75 -24.70
CA ARG A 103 28.48 1.67 -25.60
C ARG A 103 28.36 1.16 -27.05
N PRO A 104 27.79 1.94 -27.99
CA PRO A 104 27.67 1.51 -29.38
C PRO A 104 29.07 1.44 -30.03
N ARG A 105 29.36 0.33 -30.71
CA ARG A 105 30.70 0.05 -31.29
C ARG A 105 30.73 0.04 -32.81
N GLY A 106 29.74 -0.57 -33.46
CA GLY A 106 29.73 -0.80 -34.92
C GLY A 106 29.85 0.48 -35.75
N ASN A 107 30.49 0.37 -36.92
CA ASN A 107 30.75 1.51 -37.80
C ASN A 107 29.45 2.15 -38.30
N ASP A 108 28.47 1.36 -38.72
CA ASP A 108 27.17 1.86 -39.20
C ASP A 108 26.15 2.14 -38.09
N ASN A 109 26.59 2.05 -36.83
CA ASN A 109 25.70 2.28 -35.70
C ASN A 109 25.30 3.75 -35.63
N LYS A 110 24.02 4.02 -35.88
CA LYS A 110 23.45 5.37 -35.96
C LYS A 110 23.50 6.14 -34.63
N ILE A 111 23.46 5.44 -33.49
CA ILE A 111 23.67 6.04 -32.16
C ILE A 111 25.15 6.42 -31.98
N ARG A 112 26.09 5.63 -32.51
CA ARG A 112 27.54 5.98 -32.50
C ARG A 112 27.82 7.21 -33.37
N LEU A 113 27.17 7.28 -34.53
CA LEU A 113 27.27 8.39 -35.48
C LEU A 113 26.45 9.63 -35.04
N GLU A 114 25.62 9.50 -34.01
CA GLU A 114 24.76 10.58 -33.47
C GLU A 114 23.79 11.18 -34.51
N ILE A 115 23.22 10.32 -35.37
CA ILE A 115 22.26 10.73 -36.40
C ILE A 115 20.93 11.15 -35.74
N LYS A 116 20.35 12.27 -36.19
CA LYS A 116 19.04 12.78 -35.73
C LYS A 116 17.95 11.72 -35.94
N GLY A 117 17.10 11.53 -34.94
CA GLY A 117 16.03 10.52 -34.93
C GLY A 117 16.39 9.26 -34.15
N TYR A 118 17.67 8.99 -33.91
CA TYR A 118 18.12 7.93 -33.00
C TYR A 118 18.37 8.48 -31.58
N PRO A 119 18.27 7.63 -30.53
CA PRO A 119 18.58 8.05 -29.16
C PRO A 119 19.97 8.65 -29.03
N LYS A 120 20.13 9.64 -28.17
CA LYS A 120 21.43 10.30 -27.97
C LYS A 120 22.41 9.34 -27.28
N ARG A 121 23.70 9.49 -27.59
CA ARG A 121 24.79 8.79 -26.91
C ARG A 121 25.11 9.40 -25.55
N VAL A 122 25.40 8.55 -24.57
CA VAL A 122 25.86 9.00 -23.24
C VAL A 122 27.18 9.77 -23.36
N LYS A 123 27.24 10.96 -22.74
CA LYS A 123 28.42 11.85 -22.67
C LYS A 123 28.59 12.42 -21.25
N VAL A 124 29.79 12.90 -20.92
CA VAL A 124 30.08 13.53 -19.62
C VAL A 124 29.22 14.78 -19.37
N GLY A 125 28.84 15.51 -20.44
CA GLY A 125 28.00 16.71 -20.35
C GLY A 125 26.59 16.50 -19.80
N TYR A 126 26.10 15.26 -19.71
CA TYR A 126 24.83 14.94 -19.03
C TYR A 126 24.98 14.82 -17.51
N GLY A 127 26.17 15.07 -16.97
CA GLY A 127 26.43 15.02 -15.53
C GLY A 127 25.63 16.08 -14.75
N LYS A 128 24.82 15.63 -13.79
CA LYS A 128 24.14 16.48 -12.79
C LYS A 128 25.14 17.15 -11.84
N PRO A 129 24.78 18.29 -11.19
CA PRO A 129 25.64 18.95 -10.21
C PRO A 129 26.14 18.00 -9.13
N ARG A 130 27.43 18.07 -8.80
CA ARG A 130 28.08 17.10 -7.89
C ARG A 130 27.42 17.06 -6.51
N LEU A 131 27.06 18.21 -5.95
CA LEU A 131 26.45 18.34 -4.63
C LEU A 131 25.05 17.70 -4.52
N THR A 132 24.33 17.56 -5.63
CA THR A 132 22.98 17.01 -5.63
C THR A 132 22.92 15.55 -6.04
N ARG A 133 24.05 14.96 -6.43
CA ARG A 133 24.13 13.55 -6.77
C ARG A 133 23.80 12.70 -5.54
N ASN A 134 23.09 11.60 -5.73
CA ASN A 134 22.65 10.67 -4.67
C ASN A 134 21.65 11.24 -3.63
N LEU A 135 21.18 12.47 -3.78
CA LEU A 135 20.08 12.98 -2.97
C LEU A 135 18.72 12.50 -3.51
N HIS A 136 17.79 12.25 -2.61
CA HIS A 136 16.37 12.02 -2.93
C HIS A 136 15.75 13.31 -3.50
N PRO A 137 14.70 13.25 -4.34
CA PRO A 137 13.99 14.46 -4.80
C PRO A 137 13.48 15.35 -3.66
N SER A 138 13.19 14.78 -2.48
CA SER A 138 12.84 15.55 -1.28
C SER A 138 14.03 16.31 -0.65
N GLY A 139 15.26 16.05 -1.09
CA GLY A 139 16.48 16.68 -0.61
C GLY A 139 17.24 15.90 0.47
N PHE A 140 16.68 14.80 0.98
CA PHE A 140 17.37 13.93 1.93
C PHE A 140 18.44 13.08 1.26
N LYS A 141 19.52 12.78 1.98
CA LYS A 141 20.46 11.72 1.61
C LYS A 141 19.91 10.38 2.10
N LEU A 142 19.89 9.38 1.24
CA LEU A 142 19.35 8.06 1.57
C LEU A 142 20.38 7.23 2.32
N VAL A 143 19.99 6.68 3.46
CA VAL A 143 20.78 5.70 4.22
C VAL A 143 20.01 4.39 4.24
N ILE A 144 20.67 3.31 3.81
CA ILE A 144 20.08 1.97 3.83
C ILE A 144 20.29 1.39 5.22
N VAL A 145 19.21 0.95 5.86
CA VAL A 145 19.21 0.39 7.21
C VAL A 145 18.73 -1.05 7.18
N HIS A 146 19.43 -1.92 7.90
CA HIS A 146 19.09 -3.34 8.03
C HIS A 146 18.70 -3.75 9.46
N ARG A 147 19.23 -3.04 10.47
CA ARG A 147 19.00 -3.32 11.89
C ARG A 147 18.44 -2.09 12.62
N PRO A 148 17.71 -2.30 13.72
CA PRO A 148 17.16 -1.19 14.50
C PRO A 148 18.25 -0.30 15.12
N GLU A 149 19.43 -0.86 15.46
CA GLU A 149 20.59 -0.11 15.96
C GLU A 149 21.19 0.87 14.93
N ASP A 150 21.05 0.58 13.63
CA ASP A 150 21.59 1.46 12.59
C ASP A 150 20.78 2.77 12.49
N VAL A 151 19.55 2.80 13.03
CA VAL A 151 18.69 3.99 13.09
C VAL A 151 19.32 5.08 13.95
N ASP A 152 20.10 4.72 14.96
CA ASP A 152 20.72 5.63 15.94
C ASP A 152 21.92 6.40 15.36
N LYS A 153 22.42 5.99 14.19
CA LYS A 153 23.57 6.64 13.53
C LYS A 153 23.17 7.72 12.51
N VAL A 154 21.88 7.84 12.18
CA VAL A 154 21.37 8.67 11.07
C VAL A 154 20.99 10.11 11.52
N ASP A 155 21.42 11.15 10.82
CA ASP A 155 21.01 12.52 11.18
C ASP A 155 19.57 12.84 10.68
N PRO A 156 18.58 13.12 11.55
CA PRO A 156 17.19 13.41 11.15
C PRO A 156 17.05 14.66 10.26
N ALA A 157 17.99 15.61 10.33
CA ALA A 157 17.86 16.88 9.62
C ALA A 157 18.27 16.79 8.14
N ARG A 158 19.13 15.82 7.78
CA ARG A 158 19.78 15.70 6.46
C ARG A 158 19.54 14.35 5.79
N GLU A 159 19.31 13.31 6.57
CA GLU A 159 19.27 11.93 6.11
C GLU A 159 17.88 11.32 6.29
N ALA A 160 17.53 10.40 5.39
CA ALA A 160 16.30 9.63 5.46
C ALA A 160 16.61 8.14 5.31
N ILE A 161 15.80 7.31 5.95
CA ILE A 161 16.03 5.89 6.04
C ILE A 161 15.28 5.17 4.91
N VAL A 162 16.00 4.27 4.24
CA VAL A 162 15.44 3.24 3.37
C VAL A 162 15.70 1.89 4.03
N ILE A 163 14.64 1.16 4.35
CA ILE A 163 14.78 -0.18 4.93
C ILE A 163 15.18 -1.15 3.82
N GLY A 164 16.24 -1.93 4.03
CA GLY A 164 16.70 -2.93 3.07
C GLY A 164 15.60 -3.94 2.72
N ARG A 165 15.61 -4.43 1.47
CA ARG A 165 14.60 -5.37 0.97
C ARG A 165 14.52 -6.68 1.77
N THR A 166 15.67 -7.16 2.25
CA THR A 166 15.80 -8.44 2.97
C THR A 166 15.24 -8.41 4.40
N VAL A 167 14.91 -7.22 4.93
CA VAL A 167 14.44 -7.09 6.32
C VAL A 167 12.98 -7.54 6.42
N GLY A 168 12.72 -8.57 7.25
CA GLY A 168 11.37 -9.09 7.48
C GLY A 168 10.49 -8.17 8.35
N LEU A 169 9.17 -8.43 8.34
CA LEU A 169 8.14 -7.59 8.97
C LEU A 169 8.47 -7.21 10.43
N ARG A 170 8.80 -8.20 11.27
CA ARG A 170 9.09 -7.99 12.69
C ARG A 170 10.18 -6.94 12.93
N LYS A 171 11.30 -7.02 12.19
CA LYS A 171 12.39 -6.05 12.27
C LYS A 171 12.02 -4.70 11.65
N ARG A 172 11.21 -4.69 10.59
CA ARG A 172 10.71 -3.43 9.98
C ARG A 172 9.87 -2.64 10.99
N VAL A 173 9.00 -3.30 11.75
CA VAL A 173 8.20 -2.65 12.82
C VAL A 173 9.12 -2.02 13.85
N GLU A 174 10.12 -2.74 14.35
CA GLU A 174 11.08 -2.21 15.33
C GLU A 174 11.87 -1.00 14.80
N ILE A 175 12.37 -1.09 13.56
CA ILE A 175 13.07 0.02 12.88
C ILE A 175 12.17 1.26 12.79
N VAL A 176 10.90 1.07 12.42
CA VAL A 176 9.96 2.19 12.29
C VAL A 176 9.61 2.79 13.65
N ARG A 177 9.45 1.98 14.72
CA ARG A 177 9.26 2.49 16.09
C ARG A 177 10.41 3.41 16.51
N ARG A 178 11.65 2.92 16.40
CA ARG A 178 12.85 3.73 16.70
C ARG A 178 12.97 4.98 15.82
N ALA A 179 12.58 4.87 14.54
CA ALA A 179 12.60 6.02 13.63
C ALA A 179 11.55 7.08 14.01
N ILE A 180 10.38 6.69 14.52
CA ILE A 180 9.36 7.61 15.05
C ILE A 180 9.90 8.32 16.29
N GLU A 181 10.47 7.58 17.24
CA GLU A 181 11.07 8.12 18.46
C GLU A 181 12.16 9.16 18.15
N ARG A 182 13.00 8.87 17.16
CA ARG A 182 14.09 9.76 16.74
C ARG A 182 13.66 10.86 15.75
N GLY A 183 12.40 10.83 15.27
CA GLY A 183 11.87 11.78 14.30
C GLY A 183 12.48 11.67 12.89
N VAL A 184 13.09 10.52 12.53
CA VAL A 184 13.72 10.30 11.23
C VAL A 184 12.68 9.83 10.21
N ARG A 185 12.74 10.37 8.99
CA ARG A 185 11.83 9.97 7.91
C ARG A 185 12.20 8.60 7.33
N VAL A 186 11.25 7.67 7.33
CA VAL A 186 11.33 6.41 6.58
C VAL A 186 10.63 6.55 5.24
N ILE A 187 11.28 6.16 4.14
CA ILE A 187 10.76 6.37 2.78
C ILE A 187 9.86 5.23 2.32
N ASN A 188 10.26 3.99 2.57
CA ASN A 188 9.61 2.79 2.04
C ASN A 188 8.81 2.04 3.11
N VAL A 189 7.84 2.71 3.74
CA VAL A 189 6.97 2.10 4.73
C VAL A 189 5.87 1.27 4.04
N THR A 190 5.69 0.02 4.49
CA THR A 190 4.66 -0.90 3.99
C THR A 190 3.37 -0.76 4.81
N LYS A 191 2.21 -1.01 4.22
CA LYS A 191 0.91 -0.98 4.92
C LYS A 191 0.87 -1.93 6.13
N ASP A 192 1.36 -3.16 5.96
CA ASP A 192 1.43 -4.17 7.02
C ASP A 192 2.17 -3.68 8.26
N VAL A 193 3.24 -2.89 8.07
CA VAL A 193 4.01 -2.31 9.19
C VAL A 193 3.17 -1.26 9.93
N ILE A 194 2.38 -0.47 9.22
CA ILE A 194 1.48 0.53 9.82
C ILE A 194 0.38 -0.17 10.63
N GLU A 195 -0.16 -1.27 10.12
CA GLU A 195 -1.17 -2.07 10.82
C GLU A 195 -0.62 -2.71 12.09
N GLU A 196 0.57 -3.31 12.05
CA GLU A 196 1.24 -3.87 13.23
C GLU A 196 1.61 -2.80 14.26
N LEU A 197 1.92 -1.57 13.82
CA LEU A 197 2.12 -0.45 14.73
C LEU A 197 0.82 -0.02 15.40
N ARG A 198 -0.31 -0.02 14.68
CA ARG A 198 -1.63 0.29 15.23
C ARG A 198 -2.11 -0.77 16.21
N ARG A 199 -1.88 -2.06 15.91
CA ARG A 199 -2.26 -3.19 16.78
C ARG A 199 -1.51 -3.20 18.12
N ALA A 200 -0.32 -2.62 18.16
CA ALA A 200 0.51 -2.59 19.36
C ALA A 200 0.27 -1.38 20.28
N GLN A 201 -0.68 -0.49 19.94
CA GLN A 201 -1.03 0.73 20.69
C GLN A 201 -2.37 0.59 21.43
#